data_AF-A0A2N0Y0K6-F1
#
_entry.id   AF-A0A2N0Y0K6-F1
#
_cell.length_a   1.000
_cell.length_b   1.000
_cell.length_c   1.000
_cell.angle_alpha   90.00
_cell.angle_beta   90.00
_cell.angle_gamma   90.00
#
_symmetry.space_group_name_H-M   'P 1'
#
loop_
_entity.id
_entity.type
_entity.pdbx_description
1 polymer ?
#
loop_
_entity_poly.entity_id
_entity_poly.type
_entity_poly.pdbx_seq_one_letter_code
_entity_poly.pdbx_strand_id
1 'polypeptide(L)'
;MSKPSTCYGTTSNGYLENGVKLPLYGENFESYSLLASAAGRTYVHSAVSEIMLSAYQNLLKSHPDKIFKYAETGFEEGGEFSPHKTHRNGLSVDFMTPMINQDGESEHLPTNPLNRLGYDIELDAKGRYDDLEIDYTALAAHLVELHKESKRRGYDLWRVIFDPKLQSGLFTTTYGPYIKENIKLSKRRSWVRHDEHYHVDFIIPCNRKK
;
A
#
# COMPACT_ATOMS: atom_id res chain seq x y z
N MET A 1 10.98 1.45 24.21
CA MET A 1 10.64 2.10 22.92
C MET A 1 11.71 1.70 21.92
N SER A 2 11.33 1.23 20.73
CA SER A 2 12.29 0.95 19.65
C SER A 2 12.97 2.26 19.20
N LYS A 3 14.20 2.17 18.69
CA LYS A 3 14.91 3.33 18.15
C LYS A 3 14.19 3.82 16.87
N PRO A 4 14.05 5.13 16.66
CA PRO A 4 13.55 5.66 15.39
C PRO A 4 14.35 5.14 14.20
N SER A 5 13.66 4.85 13.09
CA SER A 5 14.33 4.44 11.85
C SER A 5 15.09 5.61 11.23
N THR A 6 16.08 5.28 10.39
CA THR A 6 16.72 6.26 9.51
C THR A 6 16.84 5.65 8.12
N CYS A 7 16.24 6.29 7.13
CA CYS A 7 16.38 5.87 5.73
C CYS A 7 17.54 6.60 5.05
N TYR A 8 18.13 5.94 4.05
CA TYR A 8 19.23 6.47 3.25
C TYR A 8 18.95 6.29 1.75
N GLY A 9 19.36 7.26 0.94
CA GLY A 9 19.24 7.19 -0.52
C GLY A 9 17.79 7.32 -1.01
N THR A 10 17.46 6.60 -2.08
CA THR A 10 16.13 6.64 -2.73
C THR A 10 15.42 5.30 -2.63
N THR A 11 14.13 5.25 -3.01
CA THR A 11 13.33 4.01 -3.01
C THR A 11 13.92 2.93 -3.93
N SER A 12 14.71 3.29 -4.95
CA SER A 12 15.39 2.37 -5.87
C SER A 12 16.89 2.20 -5.62
N ASN A 13 17.49 2.99 -4.72
CA ASN A 13 18.91 2.90 -4.38
C ASN A 13 19.13 3.41 -2.95
N GLY A 14 18.75 2.60 -1.97
CA GLY A 14 18.77 2.99 -0.57
C GLY A 14 18.98 1.82 0.37
N TYR A 15 18.93 2.12 1.66
CA TYR A 15 18.91 1.17 2.76
C TYR A 15 18.20 1.81 3.95
N LEU A 16 17.92 1.01 4.98
CA LEU A 16 17.19 1.39 6.18
C LEU A 16 17.99 0.98 7.41
N GLU A 17 17.98 1.82 8.44
CA GLU A 17 18.46 1.45 9.77
C GLU A 17 17.27 1.42 10.73
N ASN A 18 17.24 0.42 11.62
CA ASN A 18 16.16 0.17 12.58
C ASN A 18 14.78 0.05 11.90
N GLY A 19 14.69 -0.75 10.83
CA GLY A 19 13.41 -1.03 10.19
C GLY A 19 12.41 -1.64 11.17
N VAL A 20 11.13 -1.34 10.97
CA VAL A 20 10.03 -1.83 11.82
C VAL A 20 9.21 -2.83 11.03
N LYS A 21 9.07 -4.03 11.59
CA LYS A 21 8.19 -5.07 11.04
C LYS A 21 6.73 -4.68 11.25
N LEU A 22 5.93 -4.72 10.18
CA LEU A 22 4.49 -4.53 10.27
C LEU A 22 3.80 -5.73 10.94
N PRO A 23 2.74 -5.50 11.73
CA PRO A 23 1.96 -6.58 12.34
C PRO A 23 1.24 -7.41 11.28
N LEU A 24 1.14 -8.73 11.51
CA LEU A 24 0.47 -9.64 10.58
C LEU A 24 -1.03 -9.35 10.43
N TYR A 25 -1.68 -8.92 11.50
CA TYR A 25 -3.11 -8.69 11.56
C TYR A 25 -3.42 -7.46 12.43
N GLY A 26 -4.53 -6.80 12.11
CA GLY A 26 -5.25 -5.86 12.96
C GLY A 26 -6.75 -6.05 12.79
N GLU A 27 -7.55 -5.19 13.41
CA GLU A 27 -9.02 -5.35 13.41
C GLU A 27 -9.67 -5.32 12.02
N ASN A 28 -9.10 -4.54 11.09
CA ASN A 28 -9.61 -4.39 9.73
C ASN A 28 -8.52 -4.57 8.66
N PHE A 29 -7.38 -5.17 9.00
CA PHE A 29 -6.34 -5.44 8.00
C PHE A 29 -5.55 -6.71 8.26
N GLU A 30 -5.01 -7.28 7.19
CA GLU A 30 -4.06 -8.40 7.25
C GLU A 30 -2.86 -8.21 6.31
N SER A 31 -1.78 -8.94 6.58
CA SER A 31 -0.66 -9.12 5.66
C SER A 31 -1.03 -10.12 4.57
N TYR A 32 -0.57 -9.90 3.35
CA TYR A 32 -0.81 -10.78 2.20
C TYR A 32 -0.29 -12.23 2.38
N SER A 33 0.70 -12.44 3.25
CA SER A 33 1.33 -13.75 3.46
C SER A 33 2.10 -13.85 4.79
N LEU A 34 1.71 -14.83 5.60
CA LEU A 34 2.45 -15.22 6.81
C LEU A 34 3.91 -15.60 6.49
N LEU A 35 4.13 -16.39 5.43
CA LEU A 35 5.46 -16.86 5.06
C LEU A 35 6.35 -15.71 4.59
N ALA A 36 5.82 -14.77 3.83
CA ALA A 36 6.61 -13.62 3.37
C ALA A 36 6.95 -12.66 4.51
N SER A 37 6.01 -12.45 5.44
CA SER A 37 6.27 -11.71 6.67
C SER A 37 7.31 -12.41 7.55
N ALA A 38 7.26 -13.75 7.66
CA ALA A 38 8.29 -14.53 8.36
C ALA A 38 9.66 -14.42 7.67
N ALA A 39 9.70 -14.37 6.34
CA ALA A 39 10.91 -14.13 5.54
C ALA A 39 11.41 -12.67 5.59
N GLY A 40 10.78 -11.81 6.39
CA GLY A 40 11.23 -10.45 6.65
C GLY A 40 10.94 -9.44 5.53
N ARG A 41 9.95 -9.71 4.67
CA ARG A 41 9.59 -8.85 3.52
C ARG A 41 8.58 -7.74 3.83
N THR A 42 8.29 -7.52 5.11
CA THR A 42 7.22 -6.63 5.61
C THR A 42 7.75 -5.56 6.58
N TYR A 43 9.00 -5.13 6.39
CA TYR A 43 9.60 -4.06 7.17
C TYR A 43 9.47 -2.71 6.45
N VAL A 44 9.27 -1.65 7.24
CA VAL A 44 9.16 -0.27 6.78
C VAL A 44 9.87 0.67 7.73
N HIS A 45 10.02 1.93 7.32
CA HIS A 45 10.45 3.00 8.21
C HIS A 45 9.42 3.20 9.34
N SER A 46 9.86 3.48 10.57
CA SER A 46 8.98 3.63 11.75
C SER A 46 7.82 4.61 11.52
N ALA A 47 8.10 5.77 10.91
CA ALA A 47 7.06 6.73 10.55
C ALA A 47 6.02 6.19 9.55
N VAL A 48 6.42 5.36 8.57
CA VAL A 48 5.49 4.71 7.64
C VAL A 48 4.60 3.71 8.39
N SER A 49 5.18 2.91 9.28
CA SER A 49 4.41 2.00 10.14
C SER A 49 3.37 2.77 10.95
N GLU A 50 3.75 3.89 11.55
CA GLU A 50 2.82 4.70 12.34
C GLU A 50 1.71 5.34 11.49
N ILE A 51 2.03 5.80 10.28
CA ILE A 51 1.03 6.34 9.34
C ILE A 51 0.02 5.25 8.97
N MET A 52 0.49 4.07 8.55
CA MET A 52 -0.37 2.96 8.13
C MET A 52 -1.29 2.51 9.25
N LEU A 53 -0.75 2.29 10.45
CA LEU A 53 -1.55 1.80 11.58
C LEU A 53 -2.58 2.85 12.04
N SER A 54 -2.22 4.15 12.03
CA SER A 54 -3.20 5.22 12.30
C SER A 54 -4.28 5.30 11.22
N ALA A 55 -3.92 5.13 9.94
CA ALA A 55 -4.88 5.12 8.84
C ALA A 55 -5.89 3.97 9.00
N TYR A 56 -5.44 2.76 9.31
CA TYR A 56 -6.33 1.63 9.58
C TYR A 56 -7.25 1.87 10.77
N GLN A 57 -6.76 2.47 11.86
CA GLN A 57 -7.59 2.84 13.01
C GLN A 57 -8.66 3.89 12.67
N ASN A 58 -8.35 4.85 11.80
CA ASN A 58 -9.33 5.84 11.33
C ASN A 58 -10.35 5.20 10.40
N LEU A 59 -9.92 4.28 9.53
CA LEU A 59 -10.79 3.53 8.64
C LEU A 59 -11.73 2.60 9.40
N LEU A 60 -11.25 1.94 10.46
CA LEU A 60 -12.11 1.11 11.32
C LEU A 60 -13.28 1.91 11.91
N LYS A 61 -13.09 3.20 12.20
CA LYS A 61 -14.15 4.07 12.73
C LYS A 61 -15.08 4.59 11.64
N SER A 62 -14.56 4.90 10.46
CA SER A 62 -15.31 5.54 9.38
C SER A 62 -15.96 4.56 8.40
N HIS A 63 -15.40 3.36 8.29
CA HIS A 63 -15.76 2.28 7.38
C HIS A 63 -15.59 0.93 8.10
N PRO A 64 -16.37 0.67 9.17
CA PRO A 64 -16.20 -0.51 10.01
C PRO A 64 -16.46 -1.84 9.27
N ASP A 65 -17.12 -1.78 8.12
CA ASP A 65 -17.44 -2.90 7.23
C ASP A 65 -16.33 -3.20 6.20
N LYS A 66 -15.28 -2.38 6.14
CA LYS A 66 -14.22 -2.48 5.13
C LYS A 66 -12.97 -3.16 5.70
N ILE A 67 -12.42 -4.08 4.92
CA ILE A 67 -11.19 -4.81 5.24
C ILE A 67 -10.08 -4.50 4.23
N PHE A 68 -8.84 -4.48 4.71
CA PHE A 68 -7.68 -4.07 3.93
C PHE A 68 -6.57 -5.13 3.98
N LYS A 69 -5.73 -5.17 2.95
CA LYS A 69 -4.60 -6.09 2.90
C LYS A 69 -3.37 -5.37 2.39
N TYR A 70 -2.29 -5.39 3.16
CA TYR A 70 -1.00 -4.88 2.70
C TYR A 70 -0.13 -6.02 2.18
N ALA A 71 0.66 -5.73 1.16
CA ALA A 71 1.49 -6.70 0.46
C ALA A 71 2.98 -6.45 0.74
N GLU A 72 3.81 -6.48 -0.29
CA GLU A 72 5.25 -6.33 -0.13
C GLU A 72 5.66 -4.92 0.31
N THR A 73 6.62 -4.86 1.24
CA THR A 73 7.30 -3.63 1.62
C THR A 73 8.80 -3.82 1.35
N GLY A 74 9.67 -3.91 2.35
CA GLY A 74 11.08 -4.20 2.19
C GLY A 74 11.65 -5.03 3.35
N PHE A 75 12.98 -5.14 3.37
CA PHE A 75 13.74 -5.79 4.44
C PHE A 75 14.01 -4.85 5.61
N GLU A 76 14.39 -5.42 6.76
CA GLU A 76 14.72 -4.68 7.99
C GLU A 76 15.82 -3.63 7.76
N GLU A 77 16.84 -3.99 7.00
CA GLU A 77 17.93 -3.10 6.59
C GLU A 77 17.71 -2.43 5.22
N GLY A 78 16.53 -2.63 4.60
CA GLY A 78 16.27 -2.20 3.22
C GLY A 78 17.18 -2.91 2.21
N GLY A 79 17.73 -2.17 1.25
CA GLY A 79 18.64 -2.71 0.24
C GLY A 79 17.92 -3.34 -0.95
N GLU A 80 18.63 -4.18 -1.71
CA GLU A 80 18.05 -4.78 -2.92
C GLU A 80 16.91 -5.75 -2.59
N PHE A 81 15.73 -5.50 -3.16
CA PHE A 81 14.51 -6.23 -2.84
C PHE A 81 13.96 -6.96 -4.07
N SER A 82 14.63 -8.02 -4.52
CA SER A 82 14.18 -8.78 -5.70
C SER A 82 12.75 -9.38 -5.50
N PRO A 83 11.90 -9.41 -6.54
CA PRO A 83 12.12 -8.94 -7.92
C PRO A 83 11.88 -7.43 -8.13
N HIS A 84 11.54 -6.69 -7.08
CA HIS A 84 11.28 -5.26 -7.16
C HIS A 84 12.55 -4.44 -7.42
N LYS A 85 12.36 -3.35 -8.17
CA LYS A 85 13.40 -2.34 -8.40
C LYS A 85 13.37 -1.22 -7.36
N THR A 86 12.28 -1.13 -6.59
CA THR A 86 12.05 -0.13 -5.53
C THR A 86 12.10 -0.79 -4.15
N HIS A 87 11.41 -0.24 -3.14
CA HIS A 87 11.30 -0.79 -1.78
C HIS A 87 12.61 -0.86 -0.97
N ARG A 88 13.65 -0.15 -1.41
CA ARG A 88 15.00 -0.31 -0.85
C ARG A 88 15.29 0.49 0.42
N ASN A 89 14.45 1.44 0.81
CA ASN A 89 14.72 2.36 1.93
C ASN A 89 13.59 2.46 2.96
N GLY A 90 12.63 1.53 2.94
CA GLY A 90 11.53 1.47 3.89
C GLY A 90 10.41 2.49 3.67
N LEU A 91 10.39 3.19 2.53
CA LEU A 91 9.41 4.24 2.21
C LEU A 91 8.41 3.85 1.12
N SER A 92 8.33 2.57 0.77
CA SER A 92 7.43 2.06 -0.26
C SER A 92 6.61 0.91 0.32
N VAL A 93 5.32 0.86 -0.02
CA VAL A 93 4.39 -0.17 0.44
C VAL A 93 3.45 -0.53 -0.71
N ASP A 94 3.34 -1.82 -0.99
CA ASP A 94 2.29 -2.35 -1.84
C ASP A 94 1.07 -2.70 -0.98
N PHE A 95 -0.12 -2.47 -1.52
CA PHE A 95 -1.39 -2.82 -0.91
C PHE A 95 -2.25 -3.54 -1.93
N MET A 96 -2.87 -4.65 -1.52
CA MET A 96 -3.82 -5.34 -2.39
C MET A 96 -5.05 -4.47 -2.59
N THR A 97 -5.57 -4.45 -3.82
CA THR A 97 -6.77 -3.69 -4.17
C THR A 97 -7.95 -4.22 -3.34
N PRO A 98 -8.65 -3.37 -2.55
CA PRO A 98 -9.85 -3.77 -1.83
C PRO A 98 -10.95 -4.19 -2.80
N MET A 99 -11.64 -5.29 -2.50
CA MET A 99 -12.69 -5.85 -3.33
C MET A 99 -14.01 -5.92 -2.56
N ILE A 100 -15.11 -6.01 -3.31
CA ILE A 100 -16.43 -6.37 -2.83
C ILE A 100 -16.96 -7.55 -3.63
N ASN A 101 -17.75 -8.41 -2.98
CA ASN A 101 -18.46 -9.50 -3.63
C ASN A 101 -19.78 -9.01 -4.26
N GLN A 102 -20.57 -9.92 -4.83
CA GLN A 102 -21.84 -9.59 -5.49
C GLN A 102 -22.91 -9.04 -4.54
N ASP A 103 -22.78 -9.30 -3.23
CA ASP A 103 -23.67 -8.78 -2.18
C ASP A 103 -23.21 -7.39 -1.68
N GLY A 104 -22.08 -6.89 -2.20
CA GLY A 104 -21.50 -5.60 -1.82
C GLY A 104 -20.69 -5.65 -0.51
N GLU A 105 -20.41 -6.85 0.00
CA GLU A 105 -19.61 -7.05 1.21
C GLU A 105 -18.12 -7.03 0.87
N SER A 106 -17.30 -6.42 1.73
CA SER A 106 -15.86 -6.36 1.47
C SER A 106 -15.21 -7.73 1.60
N GLU A 107 -14.40 -8.05 0.60
CA GLU A 107 -13.65 -9.29 0.53
C GLU A 107 -12.19 -8.99 0.14
N HIS A 108 -11.28 -9.83 0.63
CA HIS A 108 -9.88 -9.73 0.22
C HIS A 108 -9.68 -10.34 -1.15
N LEU A 109 -8.93 -9.64 -2.01
CA LEU A 109 -8.38 -10.29 -3.19
C LEU A 109 -7.56 -11.53 -2.74
N PRO A 110 -7.78 -12.70 -3.36
CA PRO A 110 -7.21 -13.94 -2.86
C PRO A 110 -5.68 -13.94 -3.03
N THR A 111 -4.97 -14.29 -1.95
CA THR A 111 -3.50 -14.38 -1.95
C THR A 111 -3.09 -15.82 -1.60
N ASN A 112 -2.61 -16.57 -2.60
CA ASN A 112 -2.20 -17.96 -2.43
C ASN A 112 -0.95 -18.29 -3.28
N PRO A 113 -0.28 -19.42 -3.05
CA PRO A 113 0.92 -19.76 -3.82
C PRO A 113 0.69 -19.92 -5.34
N LEU A 114 -0.51 -20.30 -5.78
CA LEU A 114 -0.83 -20.54 -7.20
C LEU A 114 -0.95 -19.25 -8.00
N ASN A 115 -1.32 -18.13 -7.37
CA ASN A 115 -1.42 -16.81 -8.00
C ASN A 115 -0.29 -15.86 -7.57
N ARG A 116 0.85 -16.42 -7.16
CA ARG A 116 2.01 -15.68 -6.63
C ARG A 116 1.62 -14.65 -5.57
N LEU A 117 0.79 -15.09 -4.63
CA LEU A 117 0.28 -14.29 -3.50
C LEU A 117 -0.54 -13.08 -3.93
N GLY A 118 -1.26 -13.20 -5.06
CA GLY A 118 -2.14 -12.19 -5.64
C GLY A 118 -1.53 -11.47 -6.85
N TYR A 119 -0.20 -11.49 -7.02
CA TYR A 119 0.51 -10.75 -8.08
C TYR A 119 0.36 -11.33 -9.50
N ASP A 120 -0.26 -12.50 -9.67
CA ASP A 120 -0.63 -13.03 -10.99
C ASP A 120 -2.11 -12.81 -11.34
N ILE A 121 -2.86 -12.09 -10.49
CA ILE A 121 -4.24 -11.71 -10.80
C ILE A 121 -4.23 -10.54 -11.79
N GLU A 122 -5.11 -10.61 -12.80
CA GLU A 122 -5.38 -9.46 -13.67
C GLU A 122 -6.86 -9.10 -13.59
N LEU A 123 -7.15 -7.86 -13.17
CA LEU A 123 -8.52 -7.35 -13.22
C LEU A 123 -8.90 -7.00 -14.66
N ASP A 124 -10.19 -7.14 -15.00
CA ASP A 124 -10.70 -6.67 -16.28
C ASP A 124 -10.71 -5.13 -16.37
N ALA A 125 -11.05 -4.59 -17.54
CA ALA A 125 -11.08 -3.13 -17.76
C ALA A 125 -12.11 -2.38 -16.90
N LYS A 126 -13.02 -3.11 -16.22
CA LYS A 126 -14.01 -2.58 -15.28
C LYS A 126 -13.59 -2.79 -13.82
N GLY A 127 -12.43 -3.41 -13.57
CA GLY A 127 -11.96 -3.72 -12.23
C GLY A 127 -12.64 -4.95 -11.63
N ARG A 128 -12.86 -6.01 -12.43
CA ARG A 128 -13.48 -7.25 -11.95
C ARG A 128 -12.53 -8.43 -12.01
N TYR A 129 -12.72 -9.37 -11.11
CA TYR A 129 -12.03 -10.66 -11.08
C TYR A 129 -12.97 -11.70 -10.48
N ASP A 130 -13.29 -12.74 -11.25
CA ASP A 130 -14.34 -13.71 -10.91
C ASP A 130 -15.66 -13.01 -10.51
N ASP A 131 -16.14 -13.22 -9.29
CA ASP A 131 -17.34 -12.62 -8.71
C ASP A 131 -17.05 -11.33 -7.90
N LEU A 132 -15.79 -10.90 -7.87
CA LEU A 132 -15.34 -9.70 -7.17
C LEU A 132 -15.26 -8.49 -8.10
N GLU A 133 -15.52 -7.30 -7.55
CA GLU A 133 -15.22 -6.02 -8.16
C GLU A 133 -14.50 -5.08 -7.20
N ILE A 134 -13.75 -4.11 -7.73
CA ILE A 134 -12.99 -3.16 -6.92
C ILE A 134 -13.93 -2.35 -6.03
N ASP A 135 -13.65 -2.35 -4.72
CA ASP A 135 -14.23 -1.41 -3.78
C ASP A 135 -13.51 -0.06 -3.89
N TYR A 136 -13.93 0.75 -4.86
CA TYR A 136 -13.34 2.06 -5.08
C TYR A 136 -13.50 2.97 -3.86
N THR A 137 -14.56 2.80 -3.06
CA THR A 137 -14.77 3.61 -1.85
C THR A 137 -13.71 3.27 -0.81
N ALA A 138 -13.49 1.98 -0.52
CA ALA A 138 -12.46 1.55 0.42
C ALA A 138 -11.05 1.94 -0.06
N LEU A 139 -10.75 1.72 -1.35
CA LEU A 139 -9.47 2.11 -1.94
C LEU A 139 -9.22 3.62 -1.82
N ALA A 140 -10.20 4.43 -2.20
CA ALA A 140 -10.10 5.88 -2.15
C ALA A 140 -10.00 6.40 -0.71
N ALA A 141 -10.82 5.89 0.21
CA ALA A 141 -10.78 6.22 1.62
C ALA A 141 -9.39 5.93 2.21
N HIS A 142 -8.81 4.77 1.89
CA HIS A 142 -7.49 4.41 2.40
C HIS A 142 -6.37 5.32 1.88
N LEU A 143 -6.35 5.66 0.59
CA LEU A 143 -5.39 6.64 0.06
C LEU A 143 -5.50 8.00 0.77
N VAL A 144 -6.73 8.45 1.03
CA VAL A 144 -6.99 9.71 1.73
C VAL A 144 -6.51 9.64 3.18
N GLU A 145 -6.77 8.56 3.91
CA GLU A 145 -6.31 8.41 5.30
C GLU A 145 -4.79 8.28 5.39
N LEU A 146 -4.14 7.55 4.49
CA LEU A 146 -2.67 7.52 4.39
C LEU A 146 -2.09 8.93 4.17
N HIS A 147 -2.69 9.71 3.26
CA HIS A 147 -2.23 11.07 3.01
C HIS A 147 -2.47 11.98 4.22
N LYS A 148 -3.67 11.98 4.81
CA LYS A 148 -3.99 12.79 6.01
C LYS A 148 -3.06 12.47 7.18
N GLU A 149 -2.82 11.19 7.46
CA GLU A 149 -1.92 10.77 8.54
C GLU A 149 -0.47 11.15 8.24
N SER A 150 -0.05 11.09 6.97
CA SER A 150 1.26 11.63 6.55
C SER A 150 1.35 13.12 6.84
N LYS A 151 0.37 13.93 6.40
CA LYS A 151 0.34 15.39 6.63
C LYS A 151 0.31 15.73 8.13
N ARG A 152 -0.49 15.01 8.93
CA ARG A 152 -0.59 15.19 10.38
C ARG A 152 0.76 15.02 11.08
N ARG A 153 1.65 14.21 10.51
CA ARG A 153 2.99 13.91 11.03
C ARG A 153 4.09 14.75 10.38
N GLY A 154 3.74 15.72 9.52
CA GLY A 154 4.69 16.58 8.82
C GLY A 154 5.36 15.95 7.59
N TYR A 155 4.79 14.85 7.08
CA TYR A 155 5.25 14.14 5.89
C TYR A 155 4.27 14.29 4.73
N ASP A 156 4.54 13.61 3.62
CA ASP A 156 3.66 13.62 2.45
C ASP A 156 3.73 12.28 1.69
N LEU A 157 2.91 12.11 0.65
CA LEU A 157 3.04 11.03 -0.32
C LEU A 157 3.74 11.54 -1.58
N TRP A 158 4.63 10.74 -2.17
CA TRP A 158 5.30 11.12 -3.42
C TRP A 158 4.46 10.75 -4.63
N ARG A 159 4.15 9.46 -4.75
CA ARG A 159 3.33 8.95 -5.83
C ARG A 159 2.59 7.70 -5.38
N VAL A 160 1.38 7.58 -5.90
CA VAL A 160 0.59 6.36 -5.87
C VAL A 160 0.62 5.76 -7.27
N ILE A 161 0.99 4.48 -7.40
CA ILE A 161 0.94 3.75 -8.66
C ILE A 161 -0.22 2.77 -8.58
N PHE A 162 -1.20 2.97 -9.44
CA PHE A 162 -2.37 2.13 -9.64
C PHE A 162 -2.70 2.15 -11.13
N ASP A 163 -3.32 1.12 -11.69
CA ASP A 163 -3.56 1.03 -13.13
C ASP A 163 -4.25 2.30 -13.67
N PRO A 164 -3.63 3.03 -14.61
CA PRO A 164 -4.18 4.28 -15.13
C PRO A 164 -5.60 4.19 -15.69
N LYS A 165 -6.03 3.01 -16.16
CA LYS A 165 -7.39 2.79 -16.67
C LYS A 165 -8.43 2.67 -15.55
N LEU A 166 -8.02 2.25 -14.36
CA LEU A 166 -8.90 2.05 -13.21
C LEU A 166 -8.97 3.31 -12.31
N GLN A 167 -8.00 4.22 -12.43
CA GLN A 167 -7.96 5.46 -11.63
C GLN A 167 -9.23 6.32 -11.73
N SER A 168 -9.99 6.24 -12.84
CA SER A 168 -11.24 6.99 -12.97
C SER A 168 -12.28 6.61 -11.91
N GLY A 169 -12.29 5.36 -11.43
CA GLY A 169 -13.21 4.93 -10.38
C GLY A 169 -12.91 5.58 -9.02
N LEU A 170 -11.66 5.94 -8.74
CA LEU A 170 -11.32 6.71 -7.53
C LEU A 170 -12.01 8.08 -7.53
N PHE A 171 -12.14 8.68 -8.72
CA PHE A 171 -12.68 10.01 -8.89
C PHE A 171 -14.20 10.08 -8.88
N THR A 172 -14.89 8.95 -8.96
CA THR A 172 -16.36 8.88 -8.84
C THR A 172 -16.81 8.74 -7.39
N THR A 173 -15.89 8.46 -6.46
CA THR A 173 -16.17 8.40 -5.02
C THR A 173 -16.31 9.79 -4.40
N THR A 174 -16.84 9.84 -3.17
CA THR A 174 -16.87 11.06 -2.35
C THR A 174 -15.47 11.62 -2.05
N TYR A 175 -14.43 10.78 -2.09
CA TYR A 175 -13.03 11.16 -1.91
C TYR A 175 -12.37 11.71 -3.18
N GLY A 176 -13.01 11.56 -4.34
CA GLY A 176 -12.48 11.94 -5.65
C GLY A 176 -11.93 13.37 -5.71
N PRO A 177 -12.64 14.40 -5.21
CA PRO A 177 -12.13 15.78 -5.17
C PRO A 177 -10.83 15.90 -4.37
N TYR A 178 -10.78 15.29 -3.18
CA TYR A 178 -9.60 15.32 -2.32
C TYR A 178 -8.41 14.65 -3.01
N ILE A 179 -8.60 13.47 -3.61
CA ILE A 179 -7.54 12.73 -4.31
C ILE A 179 -6.99 13.57 -5.46
N LYS A 180 -7.84 14.20 -6.28
CA LYS A 180 -7.39 15.04 -7.41
C LYS A 180 -6.54 16.22 -6.97
N GLU A 181 -6.90 16.84 -5.85
CA GLU A 181 -6.22 18.03 -5.34
C GLU A 181 -4.92 17.70 -4.60
N ASN A 182 -4.90 16.59 -3.85
CA ASN A 182 -3.85 16.33 -2.86
C ASN A 182 -2.93 15.16 -3.19
N ILE A 183 -3.38 14.18 -3.99
CA ILE A 183 -2.64 12.91 -4.17
C ILE A 183 -2.19 12.74 -5.62
N LYS A 184 -0.89 12.54 -5.80
CA LYS A 184 -0.29 12.32 -7.12
C LYS A 184 -0.41 10.87 -7.58
N LEU A 185 -1.39 10.59 -8.42
CA LEU A 185 -1.49 9.30 -9.12
C LEU A 185 -0.54 9.24 -10.32
N SER A 186 0.22 8.15 -10.44
CA SER A 186 1.09 7.89 -11.59
C SER A 186 0.27 7.61 -12.83
N LYS A 187 0.47 8.38 -13.90
CA LYS A 187 -0.19 8.17 -15.21
C LYS A 187 0.58 7.23 -16.15
N ARG A 188 1.80 6.82 -15.76
CA ARG A 188 2.65 5.98 -16.60
C ARG A 188 2.19 4.54 -16.51
N ARG A 189 2.01 3.90 -17.67
CA ARG A 189 1.80 2.46 -17.74
C ARG A 189 3.06 1.75 -17.25
N SER A 190 2.93 0.96 -16.19
CA SER A 190 4.00 0.06 -15.77
C SER A 190 4.04 -1.15 -16.71
N TRP A 191 5.20 -1.80 -16.81
CA TRP A 191 5.35 -3.03 -17.60
C TRP A 191 4.61 -4.20 -16.97
N VAL A 192 4.55 -4.24 -15.63
CA VAL A 192 3.66 -5.10 -14.84
C VAL A 192 2.38 -4.32 -14.57
N ARG A 193 1.21 -4.94 -14.77
CA ARG A 193 -0.07 -4.33 -14.38
C ARG A 193 -0.09 -4.11 -12.86
N HIS A 194 -0.84 -3.11 -12.42
CA HIS A 194 -0.96 -2.75 -10.99
C HIS A 194 -2.45 -2.52 -10.77
N ASP A 195 -3.25 -3.53 -11.12
CA ASP A 195 -4.69 -3.51 -10.95
C ASP A 195 -5.11 -4.34 -9.73
N GLU A 196 -4.40 -5.43 -9.49
CA GLU A 196 -4.45 -6.30 -8.31
C GLU A 196 -3.88 -5.66 -7.03
N HIS A 197 -2.98 -4.69 -7.18
CA HIS A 197 -2.41 -3.91 -6.08
C HIS A 197 -2.13 -2.45 -6.49
N TYR A 198 -1.96 -1.60 -5.48
CA TYR A 198 -1.46 -0.24 -5.63
C TYR A 198 -0.25 -0.02 -4.75
N HIS A 199 0.69 0.75 -5.27
CA HIS A 199 1.97 1.07 -4.63
C HIS A 199 1.96 2.50 -4.14
N VAL A 200 2.37 2.73 -2.89
CA VAL A 200 2.49 4.07 -2.31
C VAL A 200 3.93 4.33 -1.90
N ASP A 201 4.52 5.37 -2.47
CA ASP A 201 5.81 5.93 -2.05
C ASP A 201 5.56 7.09 -1.06
N PHE A 202 6.16 7.03 0.12
CA PHE A 202 6.09 8.08 1.15
C PHE A 202 7.26 9.07 1.02
N ILE A 203 7.00 10.35 1.33
CA ILE A 203 8.02 11.39 1.46
C ILE A 203 8.35 11.57 2.93
N ILE A 204 9.41 10.90 3.37
CA ILE A 204 10.04 11.09 4.67
C ILE A 204 11.51 11.48 4.42
N PRO A 205 12.07 12.48 5.13
CA PRO A 205 13.46 12.88 4.95
C PRO A 205 14.44 11.72 5.15
N CYS A 206 15.23 11.43 4.13
CA CYS A 206 16.30 10.43 4.18
C CYS A 206 17.68 11.09 4.11
N ASN A 207 18.65 10.44 4.73
CA ASN A 207 20.05 10.80 4.62
C ASN A 207 20.58 10.44 3.22
N ARG A 208 21.68 11.09 2.82
CA ARG A 208 22.39 10.68 1.60
C ARG A 208 22.99 9.29 1.81
N LYS A 209 22.84 8.43 0.81
CA LYS A 209 23.58 7.16 0.76
C LYS A 209 25.07 7.48 0.62
N LYS A 210 25.88 6.90 1.51
CA LYS A 210 27.36 6.99 1.41
C LYS A 210 27.86 6.20 0.21
#